data_AF-A0AAF0F097-F1
#
_entry.id   AF-A0AAF0F097-F1
#
_cell.length_a   1.000
_cell.length_b   1.000
_cell.length_c   1.000
_cell.angle_alpha   90.00
_cell.angle_beta   90.00
_cell.angle_gamma   90.00
#
_symmetry.space_group_name_H-M   'P 1'
#
loop_
_entity.id
_entity.type
_entity.pdbx_description
1 polymer ?
#
loop_
_entity_poly.entity_id
_entity_poly.type
_entity_poly.pdbx_seq_one_letter_code
_entity_poly.pdbx_strand_id
1 'polypeptide(L)'
;MSMRSLVGLNKQVPSQAYMRVLASGMRGFHAARPTAVDATKTRSFGGPRIYPSSGSYINGTVNDPTVYPKPDATHGSYHWAFERLISASLVPICAVAAAKHGMSGVVDGVLSVTLLLHSHIGFENVVTDYVEKRKFPIAGPALNWFIRSFTVASAIGLYEFNTNDIGLTELIAKLWTAYRCKLTDMLSGEMDICARCAGGNNAGHTIVANVGPDQVKTKFDFHLLPSGLVNPRCVGFIGSGVVVHVPSFFSELDTIEKKGLKCDNRLFLSDRAHLVFDFHQVVDGLKEVELGGSSIGTTKKGIGPAYSSKASRSGLRVHHLYDFETFAQKFRKLVEGRIKRYGNFEYDTEGEIARYRAFAERLRPFVVDGVTFIHSMLSSNRRVLVEGANALMLDLDYGTYPFVTSSSTGIGGVCTGLGIPPQSIGKVIGVTKAYTSRVGAGPFPTELNDDIMTHLQEVGAEYGTTTGRRRRCGWLDLVMMRYSCLINGYTCLNLTKLDVLDGIKEIKVATSYTIQGKELASFPADLNMLAKVEVQYKTFPGWEGPISEITEYDQLPQTCREYVEFIEDFLGVPIEWIGVGPARKSMLHRPVAEK
;
A
#
# COMPACT_ATOMS: atom_id res chain seq x y z
N MET A 1 38.38 19.41 37.37
CA MET A 1 39.06 18.23 37.94
C MET A 1 38.58 17.00 37.18
N SER A 2 39.50 16.14 36.77
CA SER A 2 39.36 15.08 35.75
C SER A 2 38.76 13.77 36.25
N MET A 3 38.41 12.91 35.28
CA MET A 3 38.52 11.44 35.35
C MET A 3 39.62 10.96 36.32
N ARG A 4 39.28 10.04 37.24
CA ARG A 4 40.02 8.83 37.66
C ARG A 4 39.63 8.42 39.09
N SER A 5 38.74 7.43 39.21
CA SER A 5 38.87 6.39 40.24
C SER A 5 38.17 5.13 39.72
N LEU A 6 39.01 4.23 39.21
CA LEU A 6 38.70 2.98 38.56
C LEU A 6 39.48 1.91 39.34
N VAL A 7 38.86 0.74 39.49
CA VAL A 7 39.45 -0.60 39.74
C VAL A 7 39.57 -1.09 41.19
N GLY A 8 38.83 -2.18 41.45
CA GLY A 8 39.10 -3.20 42.48
C GLY A 8 38.28 -4.46 42.20
N LEU A 9 38.90 -5.43 41.52
CA LEU A 9 38.36 -6.69 40.95
C LEU A 9 38.23 -7.85 41.98
N ASN A 10 37.33 -8.81 41.64
CA ASN A 10 37.36 -10.28 41.89
C ASN A 10 37.10 -10.81 43.32
N LYS A 11 36.45 -11.98 43.60
CA LYS A 11 36.24 -13.24 42.85
C LYS A 11 35.17 -14.16 43.54
N GLN A 12 34.41 -14.90 42.71
CA GLN A 12 33.94 -16.32 42.80
C GLN A 12 33.05 -16.91 43.95
N VAL A 13 31.76 -17.21 43.65
CA VAL A 13 31.03 -18.53 43.46
C VAL A 13 31.34 -19.69 44.46
N PRO A 14 30.40 -20.55 44.99
CA PRO A 14 29.33 -21.31 44.27
C PRO A 14 27.98 -21.68 44.93
N SER A 15 27.03 -22.03 44.04
CA SER A 15 26.08 -23.17 44.04
C SER A 15 24.71 -23.13 44.73
N GLN A 16 23.73 -23.61 43.94
CA GLN A 16 22.52 -24.35 44.28
C GLN A 16 21.44 -23.67 45.14
N ALA A 17 20.49 -23.02 44.46
CA ALA A 17 19.06 -23.27 44.65
C ALA A 17 18.26 -22.67 43.47
N TYR A 18 17.15 -23.31 43.12
CA TYR A 18 16.14 -22.86 42.16
C TYR A 18 16.37 -23.10 40.66
N MET A 19 16.74 -24.35 40.35
CA MET A 19 16.11 -25.09 39.25
C MET A 19 14.68 -25.49 39.67
N ARG A 20 13.67 -24.66 39.37
CA ARG A 20 12.27 -25.04 39.10
C ARG A 20 11.42 -23.78 38.94
N VAL A 21 10.53 -23.80 37.95
CA VAL A 21 9.61 -22.74 37.51
C VAL A 21 10.25 -21.74 36.56
N LEU A 22 10.39 -22.15 35.29
CA LEU A 22 10.08 -21.38 34.07
C LEU A 22 10.35 -22.26 32.83
N ALA A 23 9.88 -23.51 32.90
CA ALA A 23 9.80 -24.44 31.79
C ALA A 23 8.32 -24.76 31.55
N SER A 24 7.55 -23.75 31.14
CA SER A 24 6.17 -23.91 30.65
C SER A 24 5.75 -22.63 29.96
N GLY A 25 5.68 -22.64 28.62
CA GLY A 25 5.08 -21.52 27.89
C GLY A 25 5.68 -21.18 26.53
N MET A 26 6.21 -22.13 25.76
CA MET A 26 6.42 -21.92 24.32
C MET A 26 6.25 -23.25 23.59
N ARG A 27 5.12 -23.41 22.89
CA ARG A 27 4.94 -24.25 21.68
C ARG A 27 3.48 -24.13 21.22
N GLY A 28 3.27 -23.43 20.12
CA GLY A 28 1.97 -23.36 19.44
C GLY A 28 2.16 -22.87 18.00
N PHE A 29 1.74 -23.70 17.05
CA PHE A 29 1.68 -23.49 15.60
C PHE A 29 3.01 -23.60 14.83
N HIS A 30 3.43 -24.86 14.62
CA HIS A 30 4.11 -25.26 13.40
C HIS A 30 3.10 -25.96 12.48
N ALA A 31 2.99 -25.45 11.27
CA ALA A 31 2.23 -26.01 10.17
C ALA A 31 2.71 -27.43 9.88
N ALA A 32 1.76 -28.37 9.80
CA ALA A 32 2.02 -29.75 9.44
C ALA A 32 2.49 -29.83 7.99
N ARG A 33 3.74 -30.26 7.77
CA ARG A 33 4.17 -30.88 6.52
C ARG A 33 3.82 -32.37 6.60
N PRO A 34 3.23 -32.99 5.56
CA PRO A 34 3.08 -34.44 5.53
C PRO A 34 4.46 -35.06 5.28
N THR A 35 5.08 -35.61 6.32
CA THR A 35 6.29 -36.41 6.18
C THR A 35 5.91 -37.75 5.56
N ALA A 36 6.48 -37.98 4.37
CA ALA A 36 6.49 -39.26 3.68
C ALA A 36 6.92 -40.38 4.64
N VAL A 37 6.17 -41.48 4.59
CA VAL A 37 6.48 -42.72 5.29
C VAL A 37 7.74 -43.30 4.65
N ASP A 38 8.88 -43.15 5.32
CA ASP A 38 10.07 -43.92 4.98
C ASP A 38 9.92 -45.31 5.59
N ALA A 39 9.60 -46.27 4.72
CA ALA A 39 9.37 -47.66 5.06
C ALA A 39 10.70 -48.38 5.26
N THR A 40 11.47 -48.09 6.31
CA THR A 40 12.46 -49.05 6.83
C THR A 40 12.77 -48.85 8.31
N LYS A 41 12.65 -49.96 9.06
CA LYS A 41 13.20 -50.25 10.41
C LYS A 41 12.53 -49.57 11.61
N THR A 42 11.71 -50.36 12.31
CA THR A 42 11.72 -50.38 13.78
C THR A 42 11.77 -51.82 14.28
N ARG A 43 12.97 -52.24 14.72
CA ARG A 43 13.15 -53.35 15.66
C ARG A 43 12.56 -52.93 17.01
N SER A 44 11.86 -53.87 17.62
CA SER A 44 11.29 -53.86 18.97
C SER A 44 12.30 -53.49 20.07
N PHE A 45 11.88 -52.69 21.04
CA PHE A 45 12.37 -52.81 22.43
C PHE A 45 11.25 -52.52 23.45
N GLY A 46 10.83 -53.61 24.10
CA GLY A 46 10.40 -53.75 25.50
C GLY A 46 9.64 -52.63 26.20
N GLY A 47 8.30 -52.75 26.22
CA GLY A 47 7.43 -52.13 27.22
C GLY A 47 6.01 -52.72 27.11
N PRO A 48 5.32 -53.07 28.22
CA PRO A 48 4.00 -53.69 28.12
C PRO A 48 2.99 -52.71 27.53
N ARG A 49 2.32 -53.12 26.45
CA ARG A 49 1.16 -52.40 25.89
C ARG A 49 0.01 -52.49 26.89
N ILE A 50 -0.38 -51.36 27.46
CA ILE A 50 -1.64 -51.24 28.20
C ILE A 50 -2.77 -51.27 27.17
N TYR A 51 -3.34 -52.44 26.91
CA TYR A 51 -4.67 -52.54 26.31
C TYR A 51 -5.69 -52.52 27.46
N PRO A 52 -6.75 -51.70 27.39
CA PRO A 52 -7.86 -51.86 28.32
C PRO A 52 -8.48 -53.24 28.13
N SER A 53 -8.75 -53.90 29.26
CA SER A 53 -9.36 -55.22 29.36
C SER A 53 -10.69 -55.30 28.62
N SER A 54 -10.86 -56.41 27.90
CA SER A 54 -12.06 -56.87 27.20
C SER A 54 -13.36 -56.61 27.94
N GLY A 55 -14.32 -55.92 27.31
CA GLY A 55 -15.71 -55.95 27.77
C GLY A 55 -16.63 -54.78 27.39
N SER A 56 -16.13 -53.70 26.79
CA SER A 56 -16.99 -52.56 26.43
C SER A 56 -16.62 -51.95 25.08
N TYR A 57 -17.13 -52.55 24.00
CA TYR A 57 -17.13 -51.93 22.68
C TYR A 57 -18.58 -51.66 22.28
N ILE A 58 -18.93 -50.39 22.14
CA ILE A 58 -20.20 -49.94 21.57
C ILE A 58 -20.02 -49.91 20.05
N ASN A 59 -20.88 -50.63 19.34
CA ASN A 59 -20.87 -50.72 17.89
C ASN A 59 -21.08 -49.32 17.28
N GLY A 60 -20.18 -48.87 16.38
CA GLY A 60 -20.28 -47.57 15.70
C GLY A 60 -19.35 -46.44 16.21
N THR A 61 -18.30 -46.75 16.98
CA THR A 61 -17.27 -45.76 17.38
C THR A 61 -15.96 -45.95 16.59
N VAL A 62 -15.11 -44.91 16.58
CA VAL A 62 -13.87 -44.77 15.77
C VAL A 62 -12.81 -45.86 16.02
N ASN A 63 -13.02 -46.73 17.00
CA ASN A 63 -12.09 -47.78 17.43
C ASN A 63 -12.46 -49.20 16.94
N ASP A 64 -13.39 -49.31 15.97
CA ASP A 64 -13.77 -50.61 15.39
C ASP A 64 -12.62 -51.19 14.52
N PRO A 65 -12.08 -52.39 14.82
CA PRO A 65 -11.01 -53.00 14.04
C PRO A 65 -11.57 -53.65 12.77
N THR A 66 -12.08 -52.81 11.85
CA THR A 66 -12.29 -53.25 10.47
C THR A 66 -10.94 -53.21 9.74
N VAL A 67 -10.59 -54.33 9.10
CA VAL A 67 -9.34 -54.49 8.34
C VAL A 67 -9.24 -53.33 7.32
N TYR A 68 -8.24 -52.46 7.48
CA TYR A 68 -7.94 -51.44 6.49
C TYR A 68 -7.70 -52.12 5.13
N PRO A 69 -8.34 -51.66 4.04
CA PRO A 69 -7.99 -52.16 2.71
C PRO A 69 -6.49 -51.97 2.47
N LYS A 70 -5.86 -52.90 1.75
CA LYS A 70 -4.42 -52.82 1.46
C LYS A 70 -4.10 -51.43 0.87
N PRO A 71 -3.01 -50.76 1.30
CA PRO A 71 -2.61 -49.47 0.76
C PRO A 71 -2.45 -49.61 -0.76
N ASP A 72 -3.33 -48.94 -1.50
CA ASP A 72 -3.20 -48.80 -2.95
C ASP A 72 -2.29 -47.61 -3.21
N ALA A 73 -1.11 -47.85 -3.78
CA ALA A 73 -0.14 -46.81 -4.10
C ALA A 73 -0.67 -45.77 -5.11
N THR A 74 -1.79 -46.07 -5.78
CA THR A 74 -2.46 -45.16 -6.70
C THR A 74 -3.46 -44.22 -5.99
N HIS A 75 -3.88 -44.56 -4.77
CA HIS A 75 -4.90 -43.81 -4.03
C HIS A 75 -4.25 -42.62 -3.30
N GLY A 76 -3.99 -41.54 -4.03
CA GLY A 76 -3.58 -40.24 -3.47
C GLY A 76 -2.39 -39.54 -4.12
N SER A 77 -1.73 -40.10 -5.14
CA SER A 77 -0.59 -39.44 -5.80
C SER A 77 -0.99 -38.60 -7.00
N TYR A 78 -1.91 -39.09 -7.84
CA TYR A 78 -2.32 -38.41 -9.08
C TYR A 78 -3.20 -37.18 -8.85
N HIS A 79 -4.12 -37.22 -7.88
CA HIS A 79 -5.06 -36.13 -7.63
C HIS A 79 -4.36 -34.85 -7.13
N TRP A 80 -3.43 -34.98 -6.18
CA TRP A 80 -2.67 -33.84 -5.65
C TRP A 80 -1.67 -33.30 -6.66
N ALA A 81 -1.10 -34.15 -7.52
CA ALA A 81 -0.25 -33.71 -8.62
C ALA A 81 -1.06 -32.90 -9.65
N PHE A 82 -2.27 -33.35 -9.97
CA PHE A 82 -3.17 -32.67 -10.90
C PHE A 82 -3.69 -31.33 -10.35
N GLU A 83 -4.08 -31.27 -9.07
CA GLU A 83 -4.48 -30.02 -8.42
C GLU A 83 -3.34 -28.98 -8.41
N ARG A 84 -2.11 -29.41 -8.10
CA ARG A 84 -0.93 -28.53 -8.14
C ARG A 84 -0.63 -28.06 -9.56
N LEU A 85 -0.84 -28.90 -10.56
CA LEU A 85 -0.64 -28.53 -11.96
C LEU A 85 -1.63 -27.44 -12.39
N ILE A 86 -2.91 -27.58 -12.05
CA ILE A 86 -3.95 -26.58 -12.31
C ILE A 86 -3.67 -25.29 -11.52
N SER A 87 -3.27 -25.40 -10.25
CA SER A 87 -2.92 -24.24 -9.43
C SER A 87 -1.72 -23.48 -10.00
N ALA A 88 -0.71 -24.22 -10.48
CA ALA A 88 0.47 -23.63 -11.11
C ALA A 88 0.16 -23.00 -12.47
N SER A 89 -0.80 -23.53 -13.24
CA SER A 89 -1.20 -22.96 -14.53
C SER A 89 -2.02 -21.68 -14.38
N LEU A 90 -2.72 -21.45 -13.26
CA LEU A 90 -3.42 -20.19 -13.00
C LEU A 90 -2.48 -18.98 -12.94
N VAL A 91 -1.25 -19.14 -12.45
CA VAL A 91 -0.28 -18.04 -12.32
C VAL A 91 0.06 -17.39 -13.67
N PRO A 92 0.52 -18.13 -14.71
CA PRO A 92 0.79 -17.55 -16.01
C PRO A 92 -0.50 -17.09 -16.73
N ILE A 93 -1.64 -17.77 -16.56
CA ILE A 93 -2.90 -17.37 -17.22
C ILE A 93 -3.38 -16.02 -16.67
N CYS A 94 -3.38 -15.84 -15.34
CA CYS A 94 -3.71 -14.56 -14.71
C CYS A 94 -2.71 -13.45 -15.08
N ALA A 95 -1.42 -13.78 -15.21
CA ALA A 95 -0.41 -12.81 -15.66
C ALA A 95 -0.63 -12.37 -17.11
N VAL A 96 -1.00 -13.29 -18.00
CA VAL A 96 -1.34 -12.98 -19.41
C VAL A 96 -2.61 -12.13 -19.49
N ALA A 97 -3.64 -12.46 -18.71
CA ALA A 97 -4.86 -11.67 -18.60
C ALA A 97 -4.56 -10.24 -18.10
N ALA A 98 -3.71 -10.10 -17.08
CA ALA A 98 -3.31 -8.79 -16.57
C ALA A 98 -2.48 -7.97 -17.58
N ALA A 99 -1.65 -8.61 -18.41
CA ALA A 99 -0.72 -7.92 -19.30
C ALA A 99 -1.32 -7.47 -20.64
N LYS A 100 -2.33 -8.18 -21.17
CA LYS A 100 -2.82 -7.95 -22.54
C LYS A 100 -3.91 -6.86 -22.70
N HIS A 101 -4.43 -6.28 -21.61
CA HIS A 101 -5.40 -5.16 -21.64
C HIS A 101 -6.43 -5.26 -22.79
N GLY A 102 -7.14 -6.38 -22.89
CA GLY A 102 -8.15 -6.59 -23.92
C GLY A 102 -8.72 -8.00 -23.94
N MET A 103 -9.97 -8.11 -24.40
CA MET A 103 -10.75 -9.35 -24.49
C MET A 103 -10.12 -10.32 -25.48
N SER A 104 -9.30 -11.25 -24.99
CA SER A 104 -9.07 -12.49 -25.74
C SER A 104 -10.06 -13.51 -25.21
N GLY A 105 -11.16 -13.72 -25.93
CA GLY A 105 -12.18 -14.72 -25.54
C GLY A 105 -11.59 -16.13 -25.31
N VAL A 106 -10.45 -16.42 -25.93
CA VAL A 106 -9.66 -17.63 -25.68
C VAL A 106 -9.02 -17.62 -24.28
N VAL A 107 -8.42 -16.51 -23.86
CA VAL A 107 -7.84 -16.37 -22.51
C VAL A 107 -8.93 -16.37 -21.45
N ASP A 108 -10.05 -15.70 -21.69
CA ASP A 108 -11.22 -15.73 -20.78
C ASP A 108 -11.81 -17.13 -20.65
N GLY A 109 -11.96 -17.86 -21.76
CA GLY A 109 -12.42 -19.24 -21.74
C GLY A 109 -11.47 -20.17 -20.97
N VAL A 110 -10.17 -20.07 -21.24
CA VAL A 110 -9.15 -20.88 -20.56
C VAL A 110 -9.09 -20.55 -19.06
N LEU A 111 -9.17 -19.28 -18.69
CA LEU A 111 -9.15 -18.85 -17.30
C LEU A 111 -10.40 -19.29 -16.55
N SER A 112 -11.59 -19.15 -17.14
CA SER A 112 -12.86 -19.64 -16.55
C SER A 112 -12.82 -21.12 -16.27
N VAL A 113 -12.40 -21.92 -17.25
CA VAL A 113 -12.33 -23.38 -17.10
C VAL A 113 -11.30 -23.77 -16.04
N THR A 114 -10.13 -23.15 -16.06
CA THR A 114 -9.05 -23.48 -15.11
C THR A 114 -9.43 -23.11 -13.68
N LEU A 115 -10.04 -21.93 -13.48
CA LEU A 115 -10.48 -21.45 -12.16
C LEU A 115 -11.62 -22.30 -11.60
N LEU A 116 -12.58 -22.67 -12.46
CA LEU A 116 -13.70 -23.52 -12.08
C LEU A 116 -13.22 -24.93 -11.68
N LEU A 117 -12.32 -25.52 -12.46
CA LEU A 117 -11.74 -26.83 -12.15
C LEU A 117 -10.91 -26.80 -10.85
N HIS A 118 -10.08 -25.78 -10.67
CA HIS A 118 -9.30 -25.62 -9.44
C HIS A 118 -10.21 -25.57 -8.21
N SER A 119 -11.26 -24.75 -8.27
CA SER A 119 -12.22 -24.58 -7.18
C SER A 119 -12.98 -25.87 -6.91
N HIS A 120 -13.47 -26.54 -7.97
CA HIS A 120 -14.20 -27.81 -7.85
C HIS A 120 -13.36 -28.89 -7.15
N ILE A 121 -12.13 -29.10 -7.61
CA ILE A 121 -11.21 -30.10 -7.08
C ILE A 121 -10.84 -29.76 -5.63
N GLY A 122 -10.55 -28.48 -5.34
CA GLY A 122 -10.24 -28.03 -3.99
C GLY A 122 -11.38 -28.30 -3.00
N PHE A 123 -12.63 -27.98 -3.37
CA PHE A 123 -13.79 -28.25 -2.50
C PHE A 123 -14.11 -29.75 -2.38
N GLU A 124 -14.02 -30.52 -3.47
CA GLU A 124 -14.22 -31.98 -3.42
C GLU A 124 -13.19 -32.68 -2.51
N ASN A 125 -11.94 -32.19 -2.51
CA ASN A 125 -10.88 -32.65 -1.60
C ASN A 125 -11.21 -32.31 -0.14
N VAL A 126 -11.69 -31.10 0.16
CA VAL A 126 -12.13 -30.73 1.51
C VAL A 126 -13.26 -31.65 2.00
N VAL A 127 -14.22 -31.99 1.14
CA VAL A 127 -15.29 -32.92 1.52
C VAL A 127 -14.75 -34.32 1.76
N THR A 128 -13.85 -34.79 0.90
CA THR A 128 -13.28 -36.14 1.01
C THR A 128 -12.41 -36.30 2.26
N ASP A 129 -11.62 -35.28 2.60
CA ASP A 129 -10.67 -35.32 3.71
C ASP A 129 -11.33 -35.06 5.08
N TYR A 130 -12.36 -34.20 5.12
CA TYR A 130 -12.94 -33.73 6.39
C TYR A 130 -14.35 -34.29 6.68
N VAL A 131 -15.04 -34.90 5.71
CA VAL A 131 -16.34 -35.56 5.93
C VAL A 131 -16.17 -37.07 5.95
N GLU A 132 -15.99 -37.62 7.17
CA GLU A 132 -15.84 -39.06 7.37
C GLU A 132 -17.08 -39.85 6.89
N LYS A 133 -16.93 -40.56 5.76
CA LYS A 133 -17.99 -41.41 5.17
C LYS A 133 -18.59 -42.43 6.16
N ARG A 134 -17.84 -42.85 7.18
CA ARG A 134 -18.30 -43.81 8.20
C ARG A 134 -19.24 -43.19 9.23
N LYS A 135 -19.03 -41.91 9.60
CA LYS A 135 -19.91 -41.20 10.55
C LYS A 135 -21.11 -40.55 9.86
N PHE A 136 -20.95 -40.12 8.61
CA PHE A 136 -21.99 -39.41 7.86
C PHE A 136 -22.23 -40.03 6.47
N PRO A 137 -22.84 -41.22 6.40
CA PRO A 137 -23.01 -41.98 5.16
C PRO A 137 -23.88 -41.28 4.11
N ILE A 138 -24.76 -40.36 4.54
CA ILE A 138 -25.65 -39.59 3.65
C ILE A 138 -25.06 -38.21 3.32
N ALA A 139 -24.40 -37.55 4.29
CA ALA A 139 -23.95 -36.17 4.14
C ALA A 139 -22.82 -36.00 3.12
N GLY A 140 -21.85 -36.93 3.08
CA GLY A 140 -20.76 -36.88 2.10
C GLY A 140 -21.26 -36.93 0.65
N PRO A 141 -22.05 -37.93 0.25
CA PRO A 141 -22.66 -37.99 -1.08
C PRO A 141 -23.54 -36.77 -1.40
N ALA A 142 -24.34 -36.29 -0.45
CA ALA A 142 -25.18 -35.11 -0.64
C ALA A 142 -24.36 -33.83 -0.89
N LEU A 143 -23.27 -33.65 -0.15
CA LEU A 143 -22.38 -32.49 -0.29
C LEU A 143 -21.60 -32.54 -1.61
N ASN A 144 -21.15 -33.72 -2.05
CA ASN A 144 -20.55 -33.89 -3.36
C ASN A 144 -21.54 -33.61 -4.50
N TRP A 145 -22.81 -34.01 -4.34
CA TRP A 145 -23.86 -33.67 -5.31
C TRP A 145 -24.10 -32.16 -5.34
N PHE A 146 -24.11 -31.50 -4.18
CA PHE A 146 -24.23 -30.05 -4.08
C PHE A 146 -23.07 -29.31 -4.76
N ILE A 147 -21.83 -29.74 -4.54
CA ILE A 147 -20.63 -29.17 -5.19
C ILE A 147 -20.73 -29.30 -6.72
N ARG A 148 -21.16 -30.46 -7.24
CA ARG A 148 -21.35 -30.66 -8.68
C ARG A 148 -22.42 -29.73 -9.24
N SER A 149 -23.57 -29.63 -8.59
CA SER A 149 -24.65 -28.72 -9.00
C SER A 149 -24.21 -27.25 -9.00
N PHE A 150 -23.47 -26.82 -7.96
CA PHE A 150 -22.95 -25.46 -7.86
C PHE A 150 -21.86 -25.17 -8.91
N THR A 151 -21.06 -26.18 -9.26
CA THR A 151 -20.04 -26.06 -10.32
C THR A 151 -20.70 -25.87 -11.68
N VAL A 152 -21.79 -26.58 -11.97
CA VAL A 152 -22.57 -26.39 -13.20
C VAL A 152 -23.20 -25.00 -13.22
N ALA A 153 -23.80 -24.55 -12.12
CA ALA A 153 -24.36 -23.20 -12.02
C ALA A 153 -23.29 -22.11 -12.21
N SER A 154 -22.11 -22.30 -11.61
CA SER A 154 -20.97 -21.40 -11.77
C SER A 154 -20.42 -21.41 -13.19
N ALA A 155 -20.44 -22.55 -13.89
CA ALA A 155 -20.06 -22.63 -15.29
C ALA A 155 -21.01 -21.80 -16.19
N ILE A 156 -22.32 -21.88 -15.94
CA ILE A 156 -23.33 -21.08 -16.64
C ILE A 156 -23.14 -19.59 -16.34
N GLY A 157 -22.93 -19.24 -15.07
CA GLY A 157 -22.68 -17.85 -14.66
C GLY A 157 -21.39 -17.27 -15.27
N LEU A 158 -20.31 -18.05 -15.32
CA LEU A 158 -19.05 -17.65 -15.96
C LEU A 158 -19.18 -17.55 -17.49
N TYR A 159 -19.99 -18.40 -18.11
CA TYR A 159 -20.31 -18.31 -19.53
C TYR A 159 -21.06 -17.01 -19.83
N GLU A 160 -22.17 -16.76 -19.13
CA GLU A 160 -22.95 -15.51 -19.23
C GLU A 160 -22.08 -14.27 -18.97
N PHE A 161 -21.24 -14.31 -17.94
CA PHE A 161 -20.34 -13.20 -17.60
C PHE A 161 -19.27 -12.94 -18.69
N ASN A 162 -18.79 -13.99 -19.35
CA ASN A 162 -17.81 -13.85 -20.44
C ASN A 162 -18.45 -13.51 -21.79
N THR A 163 -19.71 -13.87 -22.03
CA THR A 163 -20.38 -13.61 -23.32
C THR A 163 -21.21 -12.33 -23.34
N ASN A 164 -21.84 -11.99 -22.21
CA ASN A 164 -22.86 -10.93 -22.13
C ASN A 164 -22.49 -9.77 -21.21
N ASP A 165 -21.39 -9.86 -20.45
CA ASP A 165 -20.89 -8.81 -19.56
C ASP A 165 -19.43 -8.44 -19.92
N ILE A 166 -18.68 -7.87 -18.97
CA ILE A 166 -17.32 -7.34 -19.19
C ILE A 166 -16.25 -8.41 -19.46
N GLY A 167 -16.47 -9.67 -19.08
CA GLY A 167 -15.47 -10.74 -19.14
C GLY A 167 -14.41 -10.70 -18.01
N LEU A 168 -13.83 -11.87 -17.71
CA LEU A 168 -12.89 -12.08 -16.59
C LEU A 168 -11.58 -11.29 -16.72
N THR A 169 -11.02 -11.19 -17.91
CA THR A 169 -9.77 -10.47 -18.18
C THR A 169 -9.94 -8.98 -17.96
N GLU A 170 -11.06 -8.41 -18.39
CA GLU A 170 -11.38 -6.99 -18.17
C GLU A 170 -11.71 -6.71 -16.70
N LEU A 171 -12.40 -7.62 -16.00
CA LEU A 171 -12.60 -7.53 -14.55
C LEU A 171 -11.26 -7.50 -13.81
N ILE A 172 -10.33 -8.39 -14.15
CA ILE A 172 -8.98 -8.43 -13.55
C ILE A 172 -8.21 -7.15 -13.88
N ALA A 173 -8.32 -6.63 -15.11
CA ALA A 173 -7.71 -5.35 -15.50
C ALA A 173 -8.31 -4.15 -14.75
N LYS A 174 -9.63 -4.12 -14.55
CA LYS A 174 -10.35 -3.09 -13.79
C LYS A 174 -9.98 -3.11 -12.30
N LEU A 175 -9.90 -4.29 -11.69
CA LEU A 175 -9.42 -4.46 -10.31
C LEU A 175 -7.98 -3.95 -10.13
N TRP A 176 -7.17 -3.96 -11.19
CA TRP A 176 -5.77 -3.50 -11.18
C TRP A 176 -5.56 -2.04 -11.59
N THR A 177 -6.62 -1.30 -11.92
CA THR A 177 -6.55 0.09 -12.42
C THR A 177 -7.16 1.11 -11.45
N ALA A 178 -6.82 1.03 -10.15
CA ALA A 178 -7.27 2.01 -9.17
C ALA A 178 -6.52 3.37 -9.30
N TYR A 179 -7.23 4.38 -9.82
CA TYR A 179 -6.77 5.74 -10.14
C TYR A 179 -6.53 6.64 -8.91
N ARG A 180 -5.41 7.40 -8.92
CA ARG A 180 -5.16 8.55 -8.01
C ARG A 180 -4.32 9.63 -8.72
N CYS A 181 -4.46 10.88 -8.27
CA CYS A 181 -3.76 12.12 -8.70
C CYS A 181 -4.03 12.67 -10.12
N LYS A 182 -5.31 12.95 -10.37
CA LYS A 182 -5.82 13.57 -11.61
C LYS A 182 -5.42 15.05 -11.79
N LEU A 183 -5.32 15.80 -10.70
CA LEU A 183 -5.04 17.24 -10.77
C LEU A 183 -3.60 17.53 -11.19
N THR A 184 -2.62 16.80 -10.66
CA THR A 184 -1.21 16.98 -11.04
C THR A 184 -1.01 16.73 -12.54
N ASP A 185 -1.66 15.71 -13.11
CA ASP A 185 -1.67 15.48 -14.57
C ASP A 185 -2.27 16.68 -15.33
N MET A 186 -3.45 17.14 -14.93
CA MET A 186 -4.12 18.29 -15.57
C MET A 186 -3.27 19.55 -15.53
N LEU A 187 -2.74 19.92 -14.36
CA LEU A 187 -1.90 21.10 -14.18
C LEU A 187 -0.56 20.95 -14.90
N SER A 188 0.01 19.74 -14.96
CA SER A 188 1.31 19.52 -15.61
C SER A 188 1.34 19.91 -17.08
N GLY A 189 0.20 19.92 -17.79
CA GLY A 189 0.11 20.36 -19.19
C GLY A 189 0.57 21.81 -19.43
N GLU A 190 0.50 22.63 -18.38
CA GLU A 190 0.89 24.03 -18.39
C GLU A 190 2.22 24.30 -17.68
N MET A 191 2.78 23.32 -16.97
CA MET A 191 3.91 23.56 -16.09
C MET A 191 5.22 23.26 -16.81
N ASP A 192 6.20 24.14 -16.65
CA ASP A 192 7.55 23.95 -17.20
C ASP A 192 8.29 22.85 -16.43
N ILE A 193 8.08 22.79 -15.11
CA ILE A 193 8.77 21.85 -14.21
C ILE A 193 7.76 21.17 -13.28
N CYS A 194 7.95 19.87 -13.05
CA CYS A 194 7.27 19.10 -12.02
C CYS A 194 8.30 18.54 -11.03
N ALA A 195 8.20 18.96 -9.78
CA ALA A 195 9.20 18.67 -8.75
C ALA A 195 8.63 17.83 -7.60
N ARG A 196 9.42 16.87 -7.11
CA ARG A 196 9.16 16.14 -5.86
C ARG A 196 10.04 16.71 -4.75
N CYS A 197 9.44 17.12 -3.64
CA CYS A 197 10.18 17.78 -2.54
C CYS A 197 10.53 16.83 -1.39
N ALA A 198 9.74 15.79 -1.14
CA ALA A 198 9.88 14.91 0.02
C ALA A 198 9.36 13.48 -0.24
N GLY A 199 9.44 12.63 0.78
CA GLY A 199 9.05 11.21 0.70
C GLY A 199 10.08 10.38 -0.05
N GLY A 200 9.63 9.33 -0.73
CA GLY A 200 10.42 8.46 -1.61
C GLY A 200 9.50 7.67 -2.54
N ASN A 201 9.85 6.41 -2.83
CA ASN A 201 9.04 5.50 -3.65
C ASN A 201 7.83 4.89 -2.89
N ASN A 202 7.45 5.44 -1.74
CA ASN A 202 6.29 5.05 -0.93
C ASN A 202 5.00 5.82 -1.29
N ALA A 203 5.13 6.90 -2.05
CA ALA A 203 4.03 7.47 -2.80
C ALA A 203 4.00 6.82 -4.18
N GLY A 204 2.82 6.66 -4.74
CA GLY A 204 2.67 6.21 -6.11
C GLY A 204 1.27 6.43 -6.64
N HIS A 205 1.20 6.69 -7.94
CA HIS A 205 -0.02 7.02 -8.64
C HIS A 205 0.10 6.64 -10.11
N THR A 206 -1.05 6.40 -10.71
CA THR A 206 -1.17 5.99 -12.09
C THR A 206 -1.70 7.16 -12.90
N ILE A 207 -1.03 7.49 -14.00
CA ILE A 207 -1.53 8.42 -15.03
C ILE A 207 -1.82 7.64 -16.30
N VAL A 208 -2.92 8.00 -16.95
CA VAL A 208 -3.23 7.51 -18.30
C VAL A 208 -3.07 8.67 -19.27
N ALA A 209 -2.10 8.57 -20.17
CA ALA A 209 -1.74 9.60 -21.12
C ALA A 209 -1.65 9.02 -22.55
N ASN A 210 -1.99 9.83 -23.54
CA ASN A 210 -1.79 9.49 -24.94
C ASN A 210 -0.34 9.74 -25.31
N VAL A 211 0.36 8.72 -25.80
CA VAL A 211 1.81 8.80 -26.12
C VAL A 211 2.10 8.21 -27.50
N GLY A 212 3.23 8.63 -28.06
CA GLY A 212 3.68 8.22 -29.39
C GLY A 212 3.03 9.01 -30.55
N PRO A 213 3.45 8.73 -31.79
CA PRO A 213 2.93 9.39 -32.99
C PRO A 213 1.42 9.18 -33.16
N ASP A 214 0.94 7.98 -32.80
CA ASP A 214 -0.46 7.56 -32.97
C ASP A 214 -1.34 7.90 -31.75
N GLN A 215 -0.81 8.65 -30.77
CA GLN A 215 -1.54 9.10 -29.58
C GLN A 215 -2.24 7.96 -28.81
N VAL A 216 -1.53 6.84 -28.63
CA VAL A 216 -2.08 5.64 -27.98
C VAL A 216 -2.24 5.87 -26.49
N LYS A 217 -3.45 5.64 -25.98
CA LYS A 217 -3.79 5.73 -24.57
C LYS A 217 -3.00 4.69 -23.77
N THR A 218 -2.04 5.17 -22.97
CA THR A 218 -1.08 4.33 -22.25
C THR A 218 -1.07 4.65 -20.76
N LYS A 219 -0.99 3.61 -19.94
CA LYS A 219 -0.95 3.70 -18.47
C LYS A 219 0.49 3.75 -17.96
N PHE A 220 0.81 4.76 -17.15
CA PHE A 220 2.10 4.97 -16.49
C PHE A 220 1.94 4.97 -14.98
N ASP A 221 2.74 4.16 -14.29
CA ASP A 221 2.73 4.07 -12.82
C ASP A 221 3.99 4.77 -12.28
N PHE A 222 3.79 5.93 -11.67
CA PHE A 222 4.85 6.75 -11.09
C PHE A 222 4.92 6.49 -9.58
N HIS A 223 6.15 6.45 -9.04
CA HIS A 223 6.41 6.34 -7.61
C HIS A 223 7.41 7.38 -7.14
N LEU A 224 8.61 7.34 -7.72
CA LEU A 224 9.69 8.28 -7.40
C LEU A 224 9.79 9.38 -8.46
N LEU A 225 9.55 9.04 -9.72
CA LEU A 225 9.66 9.97 -10.82
C LEU A 225 8.47 10.97 -10.78
N PRO A 226 8.71 12.27 -10.97
CA PRO A 226 7.64 13.26 -11.01
C PRO A 226 6.65 12.97 -12.13
N SER A 227 5.36 13.08 -11.82
CA SER A 227 4.30 12.70 -12.74
C SER A 227 4.21 13.56 -13.99
N GLY A 228 4.71 14.79 -13.90
CA GLY A 228 4.70 15.74 -15.01
C GLY A 228 5.51 15.28 -16.23
N LEU A 229 6.35 14.25 -16.10
CA LEU A 229 7.11 13.67 -17.22
C LEU A 229 6.21 13.21 -18.38
N VAL A 230 4.93 12.90 -18.11
CA VAL A 230 3.92 12.59 -19.15
C VAL A 230 3.72 13.74 -20.13
N ASN A 231 3.90 14.99 -19.70
CA ASN A 231 3.98 16.13 -20.59
C ASN A 231 5.39 16.18 -21.20
N PRO A 232 5.55 16.07 -22.53
CA PRO A 232 6.86 16.06 -23.18
C PRO A 232 7.63 17.38 -23.02
N ARG A 233 6.95 18.48 -22.69
CA ARG A 233 7.57 19.79 -22.44
C ARG A 233 7.99 20.00 -20.99
N CYS A 234 7.49 19.18 -20.08
CA CYS A 234 7.73 19.35 -18.64
C CYS A 234 9.04 18.67 -18.23
N VAL A 235 9.79 19.32 -17.36
CA VAL A 235 11.02 18.81 -16.76
C VAL A 235 10.70 18.22 -15.39
N GLY A 236 11.06 16.96 -15.15
CA GLY A 236 10.99 16.31 -13.85
C GLY A 236 12.20 16.67 -12.98
N PHE A 237 11.95 17.06 -11.73
CA PHE A 237 13.00 17.31 -10.74
C PHE A 237 12.75 16.56 -9.43
N ILE A 238 13.77 15.86 -8.93
CA ILE A 238 13.75 15.20 -7.62
C ILE A 238 14.61 16.00 -6.65
N GLY A 239 13.95 16.65 -5.69
CA GLY A 239 14.56 17.57 -4.74
C GLY A 239 15.40 16.89 -3.64
N SER A 240 16.15 17.73 -2.93
CA SER A 240 17.05 17.34 -1.84
C SER A 240 16.35 16.70 -0.63
N GLY A 241 15.07 16.98 -0.44
CA GLY A 241 14.27 16.42 0.64
C GLY A 241 13.90 14.95 0.44
N VAL A 242 13.96 14.43 -0.79
CA VAL A 242 13.57 13.06 -1.16
C VAL A 242 14.63 12.04 -0.72
N VAL A 243 14.17 10.85 -0.29
CA VAL A 243 15.01 9.65 -0.14
C VAL A 243 14.83 8.75 -1.36
N VAL A 244 15.94 8.44 -2.04
CA VAL A 244 15.98 7.82 -3.36
C VAL A 244 16.51 6.40 -3.27
N HIS A 245 15.67 5.43 -3.63
CA HIS A 245 16.11 4.06 -3.87
C HIS A 245 16.53 3.91 -5.33
N VAL A 246 17.84 3.90 -5.59
CA VAL A 246 18.41 3.93 -6.96
C VAL A 246 17.98 2.75 -7.83
N PRO A 247 17.90 1.50 -7.33
CA PRO A 247 17.35 0.40 -8.11
C PRO A 247 15.89 0.63 -8.53
N SER A 248 15.04 1.16 -7.64
CA SER A 248 13.65 1.49 -7.98
C SER A 248 13.55 2.65 -8.97
N PHE A 249 14.40 3.68 -8.81
CA PHE A 249 14.48 4.80 -9.76
C PHE A 249 14.70 4.30 -11.19
N PHE A 250 15.70 3.44 -11.39
CA PHE A 250 15.99 2.90 -12.71
C PHE A 250 14.95 1.90 -13.21
N SER A 251 14.41 1.04 -12.34
CA SER A 251 13.33 0.14 -12.72
C SER A 251 12.09 0.91 -13.21
N GLU A 252 11.77 2.03 -12.57
CA GLU A 252 10.67 2.91 -12.96
C GLU A 252 10.97 3.61 -14.29
N LEU A 253 12.16 4.21 -14.41
CA LEU A 253 12.63 4.88 -15.63
C LEU A 253 12.60 3.94 -16.85
N ASP A 254 13.17 2.75 -16.72
CA ASP A 254 13.22 1.74 -17.78
C ASP A 254 11.81 1.30 -18.19
N THR A 255 10.87 1.24 -17.24
CA THR A 255 9.48 0.84 -17.52
C THR A 255 8.72 1.92 -18.28
N ILE A 256 8.89 3.19 -17.92
CA ILE A 256 8.20 4.28 -18.61
C ILE A 256 8.80 4.57 -19.99
N GLU A 257 10.12 4.42 -20.15
CA GLU A 257 10.79 4.59 -21.45
C GLU A 257 10.39 3.49 -22.44
N LYS A 258 10.27 2.23 -21.97
CA LYS A 258 9.72 1.13 -22.80
C LYS A 258 8.29 1.38 -23.28
N LYS A 259 7.51 2.17 -22.53
CA LYS A 259 6.15 2.59 -22.90
C LYS A 259 6.12 3.82 -23.82
N GLY A 260 7.29 4.31 -24.26
CA GLY A 260 7.43 5.39 -25.23
C GLY A 260 7.63 6.78 -24.62
N LEU A 261 7.74 6.90 -23.30
CA LEU A 261 7.96 8.19 -22.64
C LEU A 261 9.46 8.49 -22.56
N LYS A 262 9.93 9.46 -23.36
CA LYS A 262 11.35 9.85 -23.42
C LYS A 262 11.75 10.73 -22.25
N CYS A 263 12.60 10.27 -21.34
CA CYS A 263 13.02 11.05 -20.16
C CYS A 263 14.38 11.74 -20.30
N ASP A 264 15.14 11.44 -21.35
CA ASP A 264 16.46 12.00 -21.62
C ASP A 264 16.45 13.53 -21.58
N ASN A 265 17.42 14.11 -20.85
CA ASN A 265 17.59 15.56 -20.66
C ASN A 265 16.36 16.30 -20.08
N ARG A 266 15.40 15.57 -19.50
CA ARG A 266 14.19 16.13 -18.87
C ARG A 266 13.99 15.66 -17.43
N LEU A 267 14.89 14.85 -16.90
CA LEU A 267 14.82 14.34 -15.54
C LEU A 267 16.10 14.71 -14.80
N PHE A 268 15.95 15.38 -13.67
CA PHE A 268 17.07 15.81 -12.85
C PHE A 268 16.88 15.40 -11.38
N LEU A 269 17.99 15.08 -10.72
CA LEU A 269 18.06 14.62 -9.35
C LEU A 269 19.07 15.47 -8.57
N SER A 270 18.64 15.98 -7.42
CA SER A 270 19.53 16.70 -6.51
C SER A 270 20.67 15.82 -6.00
N ASP A 271 21.90 16.31 -6.11
CA ASP A 271 23.11 15.76 -5.50
C ASP A 271 23.02 15.59 -3.96
N ARG A 272 22.11 16.31 -3.31
CA ARG A 272 21.86 16.29 -1.86
C ARG A 272 20.73 15.35 -1.44
N ALA A 273 20.03 14.72 -2.38
CA ALA A 273 19.04 13.69 -2.04
C ALA A 273 19.72 12.52 -1.32
N HIS A 274 19.02 11.93 -0.35
CA HIS A 274 19.56 10.81 0.44
C HIS A 274 19.31 9.48 -0.26
N LEU A 275 20.19 8.51 -0.04
CA LEU A 275 20.08 7.18 -0.63
C LEU A 275 19.36 6.22 0.31
N VAL A 276 18.37 5.53 -0.23
CA VAL A 276 17.76 4.33 0.36
C VAL A 276 18.53 3.12 -0.17
N PHE A 277 18.80 2.14 0.69
CA PHE A 277 19.53 0.92 0.36
C PHE A 277 18.69 -0.29 0.73
N ASP A 278 19.02 -1.46 0.22
CA ASP A 278 18.22 -2.67 0.50
C ASP A 278 18.23 -3.04 1.99
N PHE A 279 19.34 -2.81 2.72
CA PHE A 279 19.35 -3.00 4.17
C PHE A 279 18.38 -2.04 4.89
N HIS A 280 18.11 -0.85 4.35
CA HIS A 280 17.09 0.05 4.93
C HIS A 280 15.70 -0.59 4.84
N GLN A 281 15.40 -1.29 3.75
CA GLN A 281 14.14 -2.02 3.57
C GLN A 281 14.04 -3.20 4.55
N VAL A 282 15.14 -3.94 4.74
CA VAL A 282 15.23 -5.04 5.71
C VAL A 282 14.94 -4.53 7.13
N VAL A 283 15.64 -3.49 7.58
CA VAL A 283 15.47 -2.99 8.96
C VAL A 283 14.14 -2.27 9.19
N ASP A 284 13.49 -1.75 8.14
CA ASP A 284 12.09 -1.26 8.20
C ASP A 284 11.15 -2.43 8.58
N GLY A 285 11.31 -3.57 7.91
CA GLY A 285 10.59 -4.80 8.22
C GLY A 285 10.88 -5.33 9.63
N LEU A 286 12.16 -5.36 10.05
CA LEU A 286 12.54 -5.81 11.39
C LEU A 286 11.97 -4.91 12.48
N LYS A 287 11.94 -3.58 12.27
CA LYS A 287 11.37 -2.64 13.23
C LYS A 287 9.87 -2.82 13.37
N GLU A 288 9.15 -3.05 12.28
CA GLU A 288 7.71 -3.36 12.33
C GLU A 288 7.41 -4.65 13.10
N VAL A 289 8.26 -5.68 12.96
CA VAL A 289 8.14 -6.91 13.75
C VAL A 289 8.44 -6.65 15.22
N GLU A 290 9.47 -5.86 15.54
CA GLU A 290 9.81 -5.46 16.92
C GLU A 290 8.66 -4.73 17.62
N LEU A 291 7.88 -3.93 16.88
CA LEU A 291 6.72 -3.21 17.41
C LEU A 291 5.49 -4.11 17.67
N GLY A 292 5.43 -5.31 17.08
CA GLY A 292 4.35 -6.26 17.28
C GLY A 292 2.95 -5.65 17.05
N GLY A 293 2.09 -5.71 18.08
CA GLY A 293 0.74 -5.13 18.04
C GLY A 293 0.70 -3.60 17.90
N SER A 294 1.82 -2.91 18.11
CA SER A 294 1.97 -1.46 17.91
C SER A 294 2.67 -1.13 16.58
N SER A 295 2.67 -2.05 15.62
CA SER A 295 3.21 -1.79 14.28
C SER A 295 2.50 -0.61 13.61
N ILE A 296 3.27 0.19 12.87
CA ILE A 296 2.78 1.41 12.22
C ILE A 296 2.00 1.05 10.94
N GLY A 297 2.41 -0.02 10.27
CA GLY A 297 1.94 -0.40 8.95
C GLY A 297 2.74 0.28 7.84
N THR A 298 4.07 0.32 7.97
CA THR A 298 4.95 0.97 6.97
C THR A 298 4.85 0.26 5.60
N THR A 299 5.30 0.94 4.54
CA THR A 299 5.37 0.32 3.21
C THR A 299 6.54 -0.65 3.08
N LYS A 300 7.37 -0.82 4.12
CA LYS A 300 8.59 -1.64 4.12
C LYS A 300 9.59 -1.29 3.00
N LYS A 301 9.58 -0.03 2.56
CA LYS A 301 10.44 0.50 1.49
C LYS A 301 11.70 1.21 2.03
N GLY A 302 11.95 1.14 3.33
CA GLY A 302 13.17 1.71 3.94
C GLY A 302 13.13 3.23 4.12
N ILE A 303 11.96 3.85 4.00
CA ILE A 303 11.80 5.32 4.09
C ILE A 303 12.17 5.82 5.48
N GLY A 304 11.56 5.26 6.53
CA GLY A 304 11.83 5.65 7.92
C GLY A 304 13.30 5.46 8.30
N PRO A 305 13.90 4.28 8.07
CA PRO A 305 15.32 4.06 8.33
C PRO A 305 16.25 5.03 7.56
N ALA A 306 15.94 5.38 6.32
CA ALA A 306 16.73 6.35 5.56
C ALA A 306 16.65 7.77 6.16
N TYR A 307 15.45 8.25 6.52
CA TYR A 307 15.28 9.53 7.22
C TYR A 307 15.91 9.52 8.62
N SER A 308 15.88 8.40 9.34
CA SER A 308 16.58 8.23 10.62
C SER A 308 18.10 8.36 10.45
N SER A 309 18.68 7.74 9.41
CA SER A 309 20.09 7.90 9.06
C SER A 309 20.44 9.34 8.66
N LYS A 310 19.55 10.03 7.93
CA LYS A 310 19.66 11.46 7.59
C LYS A 310 19.72 12.32 8.84
N ALA A 311 18.76 12.18 9.74
CA ALA A 311 18.71 12.92 11.01
C ALA A 311 19.92 12.61 11.92
N SER A 312 20.40 11.36 11.89
CA SER A 312 21.61 10.94 12.61
C SER A 312 22.90 11.50 12.01
N ARG A 313 22.84 12.10 10.81
CA ARG A 313 23.98 12.56 10.00
C ARG A 313 24.93 11.45 9.56
N SER A 314 24.47 10.19 9.63
CA SER A 314 25.21 9.02 9.14
C SER A 314 24.83 8.62 7.71
N GLY A 315 23.68 9.10 7.23
CA GLY A 315 23.13 8.74 5.91
C GLY A 315 24.03 9.13 4.74
N LEU A 316 23.96 8.32 3.69
CA LEU A 316 24.61 8.62 2.42
C LEU A 316 23.67 9.39 1.49
N ARG A 317 24.26 10.18 0.62
CA ARG A 317 23.61 11.09 -0.32
C ARG A 317 24.13 10.84 -1.72
N VAL A 318 23.41 11.29 -2.74
CA VAL A 318 23.77 11.08 -4.15
C VAL A 318 25.21 11.49 -4.45
N HIS A 319 25.66 12.67 -4.00
CA HIS A 319 27.03 13.13 -4.25
C HIS A 319 28.13 12.18 -3.73
N HIS A 320 27.85 11.40 -2.68
CA HIS A 320 28.82 10.45 -2.14
C HIS A 320 29.16 9.34 -3.15
N LEU A 321 28.27 9.03 -4.11
CA LEU A 321 28.53 8.01 -5.14
C LEU A 321 29.74 8.34 -6.02
N TYR A 322 30.13 9.61 -6.09
CA TYR A 322 31.22 10.09 -6.95
C TYR A 322 32.59 10.16 -6.25
N ASP A 323 32.61 9.97 -4.93
CA ASP A 323 33.81 9.61 -4.17
C ASP A 323 33.65 8.17 -3.67
N PHE A 324 33.88 7.23 -4.58
CA PHE A 324 33.43 5.85 -4.42
C PHE A 324 34.19 5.09 -3.31
N GLU A 325 35.46 5.41 -3.07
CA GLU A 325 36.23 4.80 -1.98
C GLU A 325 35.65 5.18 -0.62
N THR A 326 35.41 6.48 -0.41
CA THR A 326 34.77 6.99 0.80
C THR A 326 33.33 6.48 0.93
N PHE A 327 32.59 6.36 -0.18
CA PHE A 327 31.26 5.75 -0.19
C PHE A 327 31.31 4.33 0.36
N ALA A 328 32.19 3.48 -0.18
CA ALA A 328 32.30 2.08 0.24
C ALA A 328 32.68 1.96 1.73
N GLN A 329 33.58 2.80 2.24
CA GLN A 329 33.93 2.83 3.66
C GLN A 329 32.74 3.23 4.54
N LYS A 330 32.05 4.32 4.19
CA LYS A 330 30.87 4.80 4.93
C LYS A 330 29.71 3.80 4.87
N PHE A 331 29.52 3.13 3.73
CA PHE A 331 28.49 2.12 3.54
C PHE A 331 28.69 0.94 4.48
N ARG A 332 29.91 0.37 4.55
CA ARG A 332 30.24 -0.71 5.50
C ARG A 332 29.95 -0.30 6.94
N LYS A 333 30.35 0.92 7.33
CA LYS A 333 30.07 1.45 8.68
C LYS A 333 28.58 1.60 8.97
N LEU A 334 27.78 2.01 7.98
CA LEU A 334 26.33 2.05 8.12
C LEU A 334 25.74 0.66 8.37
N VAL A 335 26.14 -0.34 7.58
CA VAL A 335 25.69 -1.73 7.75
C VAL A 335 26.11 -2.28 9.12
N GLU A 336 27.37 -2.12 9.53
CA GLU A 336 27.86 -2.49 10.86
C GLU A 336 27.00 -1.89 11.97
N GLY A 337 26.63 -0.61 11.86
CA GLY A 337 25.76 0.07 12.81
C GLY A 337 24.36 -0.52 12.89
N ARG A 338 23.79 -0.95 11.75
CA ARG A 338 22.47 -1.61 11.72
C ARG A 338 22.52 -3.02 12.30
N ILE A 339 23.58 -3.78 11.99
CA ILE A 339 23.80 -5.11 12.58
C ILE A 339 23.90 -5.03 14.11
N LYS A 340 24.62 -4.03 14.64
CA LYS A 340 24.68 -3.81 16.10
C LYS A 340 23.32 -3.51 16.73
N ARG A 341 22.40 -2.84 16.02
CA ARG A 341 21.06 -2.49 16.54
C ARG A 341 20.05 -3.62 16.42
N TYR A 342 20.05 -4.36 15.32
CA TYR A 342 19.00 -5.33 14.99
C TYR A 342 19.47 -6.79 15.01
N GLY A 343 20.74 -7.03 15.31
CA GLY A 343 21.36 -8.36 15.17
C GLY A 343 21.82 -8.63 13.74
N ASN A 344 22.41 -9.80 13.53
CA ASN A 344 22.83 -10.23 12.20
C ASN A 344 21.59 -10.52 11.32
N PHE A 345 21.58 -9.94 10.14
CA PHE A 345 20.66 -10.26 9.06
C PHE A 345 21.48 -10.54 7.79
N GLU A 346 20.98 -11.41 6.92
CA GLU A 346 21.65 -11.74 5.68
C GLU A 346 21.68 -10.54 4.75
N TYR A 347 22.88 -10.04 4.43
CA TYR A 347 23.06 -8.90 3.54
C TYR A 347 24.45 -8.93 2.89
N ASP A 348 24.49 -9.04 1.56
CA ASP A 348 25.74 -8.98 0.80
C ASP A 348 26.22 -7.53 0.65
N THR A 349 27.03 -7.10 1.62
CA THR A 349 27.55 -5.74 1.70
C THR A 349 28.45 -5.41 0.50
N GLU A 350 29.31 -6.34 0.08
CA GLU A 350 30.29 -6.09 -0.99
C GLU A 350 29.64 -6.16 -2.36
N GLY A 351 28.71 -7.10 -2.58
CA GLY A 351 27.91 -7.16 -3.79
C GLY A 351 27.04 -5.91 -3.97
N GLU A 352 26.47 -5.38 -2.89
CA GLU A 352 25.72 -4.13 -2.95
C GLU A 352 26.61 -2.94 -3.34
N ILE A 353 27.80 -2.81 -2.72
CA ILE A 353 28.77 -1.78 -3.09
C ILE A 353 29.09 -1.90 -4.58
N ALA A 354 29.45 -3.09 -5.07
CA ALA A 354 29.75 -3.32 -6.48
C ALA A 354 28.58 -2.91 -7.39
N ARG A 355 27.34 -3.24 -7.01
CA ARG A 355 26.11 -2.86 -7.73
C ARG A 355 25.94 -1.34 -7.80
N TYR A 356 26.18 -0.64 -6.69
CA TYR A 356 26.09 0.83 -6.64
C TYR A 356 27.19 1.54 -7.44
N ARG A 357 28.33 0.90 -7.69
CA ARG A 357 29.34 1.43 -8.64
C ARG A 357 28.78 1.56 -10.05
N ALA A 358 28.10 0.52 -10.53
CA ALA A 358 27.47 0.54 -11.84
C ALA A 358 26.33 1.58 -11.91
N PHE A 359 25.53 1.67 -10.84
CA PHE A 359 24.47 2.69 -10.76
C PHE A 359 25.00 4.12 -10.70
N ALA A 360 26.14 4.38 -10.06
CA ALA A 360 26.72 5.72 -9.97
C ALA A 360 27.00 6.31 -11.35
N GLU A 361 27.58 5.52 -12.26
CA GLU A 361 27.87 5.96 -13.63
C GLU A 361 26.59 6.18 -14.44
N ARG A 362 25.61 5.27 -14.32
CA ARG A 362 24.31 5.43 -14.97
C ARG A 362 23.52 6.64 -14.43
N LEU A 363 23.69 6.99 -13.15
CA LEU A 363 22.95 8.07 -12.50
C LEU A 363 23.56 9.44 -12.77
N ARG A 364 24.86 9.52 -13.04
CA ARG A 364 25.63 10.75 -13.27
C ARG A 364 24.95 11.77 -14.20
N PRO A 365 24.36 11.40 -15.36
CA PRO A 365 23.74 12.36 -16.27
C PRO A 365 22.51 13.07 -15.70
N PHE A 366 21.84 12.47 -14.71
CA PHE A 366 20.64 13.03 -14.09
C PHE A 366 20.98 13.97 -12.93
N VAL A 367 22.21 13.92 -12.40
CA VAL A 367 22.53 14.61 -11.13
C VAL A 367 22.92 16.06 -11.37
N VAL A 368 22.29 16.94 -10.61
CA VAL A 368 22.51 18.39 -10.63
C VAL A 368 22.68 18.93 -9.21
N ASP A 369 23.29 20.11 -9.08
CA ASP A 369 23.13 20.92 -7.87
C ASP A 369 21.68 21.38 -7.79
N GLY A 370 20.90 20.72 -6.94
CA GLY A 370 19.45 20.92 -6.87
C GLY A 370 19.03 22.35 -6.50
N VAL A 371 19.82 23.06 -5.69
CA VAL A 371 19.51 24.43 -5.27
C VAL A 371 19.74 25.38 -6.45
N THR A 372 20.92 25.31 -7.08
CA THR A 372 21.22 26.13 -8.25
C THR A 372 20.25 25.87 -9.39
N PHE A 373 19.87 24.61 -9.61
CA PHE A 373 18.89 24.22 -10.62
C PHE A 373 17.51 24.85 -10.40
N ILE A 374 16.92 24.73 -9.19
CA ILE A 374 15.56 25.24 -8.99
C ILE A 374 15.52 26.77 -9.01
N HIS A 375 16.57 27.44 -8.49
CA HIS A 375 16.66 28.90 -8.51
C HIS A 375 16.86 29.48 -9.91
N SER A 376 17.60 28.79 -10.79
CA SER A 376 17.74 29.23 -12.20
C SER A 376 16.40 29.15 -12.95
N MET A 377 15.59 28.16 -12.63
CA MET A 377 14.25 28.02 -13.19
C MET A 377 13.28 29.09 -12.69
N LEU A 378 13.25 29.33 -11.38
CA LEU A 378 12.41 30.36 -10.78
C LEU A 378 12.78 31.76 -11.26
N SER A 379 14.07 32.09 -11.34
CA SER A 379 14.55 33.38 -11.87
C SER A 379 14.26 33.58 -13.36
N SER A 380 14.05 32.49 -14.11
CA SER A 380 13.64 32.51 -15.51
C SER A 380 12.11 32.58 -15.69
N ASN A 381 11.35 32.90 -14.63
CA ASN A 381 9.88 32.93 -14.61
C ASN A 381 9.23 31.64 -15.12
N ARG A 382 9.86 30.49 -14.88
CA ARG A 382 9.30 29.17 -15.21
C ARG A 382 8.24 28.77 -14.18
N ARG A 383 7.16 28.16 -14.65
CA ARG A 383 6.09 27.64 -13.79
C ARG A 383 6.51 26.29 -13.20
N VAL A 384 6.61 26.23 -11.87
CA VAL A 384 7.00 25.03 -11.13
C VAL A 384 5.78 24.45 -10.42
N LEU A 385 5.43 23.22 -10.75
CA LEU A 385 4.47 22.41 -10.01
C LEU A 385 5.23 21.54 -9.01
N VAL A 386 4.89 21.66 -7.72
CA VAL A 386 5.43 20.76 -6.70
C VAL A 386 4.42 19.68 -6.39
N GLU A 387 4.79 18.44 -6.69
CA GLU A 387 3.99 17.27 -6.41
C GLU A 387 4.24 16.81 -4.96
N GLY A 388 3.25 17.05 -4.10
CA GLY A 388 3.26 16.55 -2.73
C GLY A 388 3.14 15.03 -2.67
N ALA A 389 3.93 14.40 -1.81
CA ALA A 389 3.82 12.97 -1.50
C ALA A 389 3.08 12.77 -0.17
N ASN A 390 2.32 11.67 -0.07
CA ASN A 390 1.50 11.34 1.11
C ASN A 390 0.39 12.37 1.36
N ALA A 391 0.15 12.76 2.61
CA ALA A 391 -0.88 13.72 3.02
C ALA A 391 -0.50 14.31 4.38
N LEU A 392 -1.12 15.44 4.76
CA LEU A 392 -0.78 16.13 6.02
C LEU A 392 -0.99 15.25 7.27
N MET A 393 -2.04 14.42 7.32
CA MET A 393 -2.27 13.56 8.50
C MET A 393 -1.23 12.43 8.65
N LEU A 394 -0.32 12.31 7.68
CA LEU A 394 0.86 11.46 7.70
C LEU A 394 2.16 12.26 7.81
N ASP A 395 2.09 13.57 8.01
CA ASP A 395 3.25 14.42 8.29
C ASP A 395 3.94 13.97 9.59
N LEU A 396 5.26 14.03 9.63
CA LEU A 396 6.04 13.57 10.78
C LEU A 396 5.71 14.37 12.06
N ASP A 397 5.47 15.67 11.93
CA ASP A 397 5.26 16.58 13.05
C ASP A 397 3.77 16.81 13.31
N TYR A 398 2.98 16.96 12.24
CA TYR A 398 1.57 17.37 12.32
C TYR A 398 0.57 16.24 12.04
N GLY A 399 1.04 15.03 11.74
CA GLY A 399 0.17 13.89 11.52
C GLY A 399 -0.28 13.19 12.81
N THR A 400 -0.93 12.04 12.66
CA THR A 400 -1.34 11.18 13.79
C THR A 400 -0.17 10.38 14.38
N TYR A 401 0.86 11.06 14.87
CA TYR A 401 2.09 10.43 15.38
C TYR A 401 1.80 9.40 16.48
N PRO A 402 2.38 8.17 16.42
CA PRO A 402 3.48 7.74 15.55
C PRO A 402 3.04 7.13 14.21
N PHE A 403 1.75 7.11 13.88
CA PHE A 403 1.21 6.49 12.66
C PHE A 403 1.32 7.40 11.43
N VAL A 404 2.55 7.84 11.16
CA VAL A 404 2.89 8.86 10.15
C VAL A 404 4.05 8.38 9.28
N THR A 405 4.35 9.10 8.20
CA THR A 405 5.61 8.92 7.48
C THR A 405 6.74 9.70 8.16
N SER A 406 7.96 9.55 7.67
CA SER A 406 9.16 10.13 8.29
C SER A 406 9.66 11.41 7.60
N SER A 407 8.77 12.09 6.88
CA SER A 407 9.05 13.33 6.17
C SER A 407 7.97 14.36 6.44
N SER A 408 8.31 15.66 6.30
CA SER A 408 7.29 16.70 6.23
C SER A 408 6.54 16.61 4.90
N THR A 409 5.24 16.38 4.97
CA THR A 409 4.33 16.24 3.83
C THR A 409 3.55 17.53 3.56
N GLY A 410 3.53 18.45 4.53
CA GLY A 410 2.94 19.78 4.39
C GLY A 410 3.80 20.77 3.61
N ILE A 411 3.34 22.02 3.58
CA ILE A 411 3.93 23.11 2.78
C ILE A 411 5.37 23.44 3.18
N GLY A 412 5.73 23.28 4.46
CA GLY A 412 7.11 23.45 4.93
C GLY A 412 8.10 22.45 4.32
N GLY A 413 7.63 21.25 3.94
CA GLY A 413 8.38 20.25 3.21
C GLY A 413 8.78 20.70 1.80
N VAL A 414 8.02 21.62 1.19
CA VAL A 414 8.36 22.20 -0.12
C VAL A 414 9.60 23.10 -0.01
N CYS A 415 9.59 24.05 0.93
CA CYS A 415 10.70 24.97 1.15
C CYS A 415 11.99 24.21 1.47
N THR A 416 11.93 23.32 2.47
CA THR A 416 13.10 22.57 2.96
C THR A 416 13.56 21.51 1.95
N GLY A 417 12.64 20.91 1.20
CA GLY A 417 12.93 19.85 0.25
C GLY A 417 13.54 20.33 -1.06
N LEU A 418 13.15 21.52 -1.53
CA LEU A 418 13.67 22.12 -2.76
C LEU A 418 14.76 23.17 -2.51
N GLY A 419 14.86 23.72 -1.29
CA GLY A 419 15.81 24.79 -0.97
C GLY A 419 15.35 26.15 -1.50
N ILE A 420 14.04 26.41 -1.47
CA ILE A 420 13.41 27.66 -1.93
C ILE A 420 12.88 28.47 -0.74
N PRO A 421 12.87 29.81 -0.81
CA PRO A 421 12.31 30.62 0.26
C PRO A 421 10.77 30.52 0.28
N PRO A 422 10.11 30.65 1.45
CA PRO A 422 8.65 30.58 1.55
C PRO A 422 7.91 31.57 0.64
N GLN A 423 8.51 32.73 0.36
CA GLN A 423 7.96 33.78 -0.51
C GLN A 423 7.85 33.35 -1.98
N SER A 424 8.55 32.28 -2.39
CA SER A 424 8.43 31.72 -3.75
C SER A 424 7.20 30.83 -3.92
N ILE A 425 6.47 30.53 -2.84
CA ILE A 425 5.25 29.73 -2.91
C ILE A 425 4.11 30.62 -3.39
N GLY A 426 3.54 30.27 -4.55
CA GLY A 426 2.33 30.89 -5.09
C GLY A 426 1.07 30.16 -4.61
N LYS A 427 0.37 29.52 -5.55
CA LYS A 427 -0.89 28.81 -5.29
C LYS A 427 -0.66 27.50 -4.52
N VAL A 428 -1.42 27.28 -3.44
CA VAL A 428 -1.36 26.06 -2.62
C VAL A 428 -2.69 25.33 -2.68
N ILE A 429 -2.73 24.21 -3.39
CA ILE A 429 -3.96 23.48 -3.67
C ILE A 429 -4.11 22.29 -2.72
N GLY A 430 -5.12 22.33 -1.85
CA GLY A 430 -5.45 21.22 -0.96
C GLY A 430 -6.28 20.15 -1.67
N VAL A 431 -5.72 18.97 -1.89
CA VAL A 431 -6.46 17.85 -2.48
C VAL A 431 -7.13 17.03 -1.38
N THR A 432 -8.46 17.06 -1.36
CA THR A 432 -9.28 16.27 -0.43
C THR A 432 -10.22 15.36 -1.19
N LYS A 433 -10.65 14.28 -0.55
CA LYS A 433 -11.74 13.45 -1.07
C LYS A 433 -13.06 13.91 -0.46
N ALA A 434 -14.17 13.55 -1.09
CA ALA A 434 -15.51 13.78 -0.55
C ALA A 434 -15.82 12.96 0.71
N TYR A 435 -14.94 12.02 1.07
CA TYR A 435 -14.99 11.16 2.25
C TYR A 435 -13.56 10.87 2.73
N THR A 436 -13.36 10.28 3.91
CA THR A 436 -12.03 10.00 4.44
C THR A 436 -11.63 8.54 4.26
N SER A 437 -10.32 8.30 4.08
CA SER A 437 -9.78 6.94 3.94
C SER A 437 -8.40 6.83 4.56
N ARG A 438 -8.08 5.71 5.21
CA ARG A 438 -6.79 5.47 5.85
C ARG A 438 -6.20 4.11 5.49
N VAL A 439 -4.89 4.09 5.23
CA VAL A 439 -4.06 2.88 5.17
C VAL A 439 -3.23 2.84 6.44
N GLY A 440 -3.18 1.70 7.14
CA GLY A 440 -2.40 1.54 8.36
C GLY A 440 -3.20 1.74 9.65
N ALA A 441 -2.52 1.49 10.77
CA ALA A 441 -3.10 1.56 12.11
C ALA A 441 -3.32 3.01 12.57
N GLY A 442 -3.93 3.19 13.74
CA GLY A 442 -4.15 4.47 14.43
C GLY A 442 -5.62 4.92 14.48
N PRO A 443 -5.98 5.85 15.38
CA PRO A 443 -7.36 6.28 15.57
C PRO A 443 -7.94 6.93 14.32
N PHE A 444 -9.20 6.62 14.01
CA PHE A 444 -9.90 7.18 12.86
C PHE A 444 -11.32 7.57 13.28
N PRO A 445 -11.53 8.82 13.75
CA PRO A 445 -12.78 9.24 14.40
C PRO A 445 -14.05 9.01 13.57
N THR A 446 -13.95 9.23 12.25
CA THR A 446 -15.09 9.10 11.33
C THR A 446 -15.17 7.74 10.64
N GLU A 447 -14.39 6.75 11.10
CA GLU A 447 -14.40 5.40 10.53
C GLU A 447 -15.79 4.76 10.63
N LEU A 448 -16.22 4.15 9.53
CA LEU A 448 -17.47 3.42 9.42
C LEU A 448 -17.23 1.91 9.54
N ASN A 449 -18.24 1.21 10.06
CA ASN A 449 -18.23 -0.25 10.23
C ASN A 449 -19.51 -0.89 9.67
N ASP A 450 -20.18 -0.23 8.73
CA ASP A 450 -21.47 -0.60 8.16
C ASP A 450 -21.40 -0.75 6.62
N ASP A 451 -22.54 -0.98 5.98
CA ASP A 451 -22.63 -1.16 4.53
C ASP A 451 -22.16 0.08 3.74
N ILE A 452 -22.21 1.27 4.34
CA ILE A 452 -21.69 2.49 3.72
C ILE A 452 -20.17 2.42 3.62
N MET A 453 -19.47 1.89 4.63
CA MET A 453 -18.03 1.64 4.52
C MET A 453 -17.71 0.75 3.30
N THR A 454 -18.47 -0.33 3.13
CA THR A 454 -18.29 -1.28 2.02
C THR A 454 -18.53 -0.58 0.68
N HIS A 455 -19.60 0.21 0.56
CA HIS A 455 -19.89 1.03 -0.63
C HIS A 455 -18.72 1.97 -0.96
N LEU A 456 -18.24 2.74 0.02
CA LEU A 456 -17.10 3.66 -0.17
C LEU A 456 -15.81 2.94 -0.58
N GLN A 457 -15.61 1.71 -0.09
CA GLN A 457 -14.47 0.88 -0.46
C GLN A 457 -14.57 0.36 -1.89
N GLU A 458 -15.74 -0.15 -2.28
CA GLU A 458 -15.97 -0.82 -3.56
C GLU A 458 -16.10 0.19 -4.70
N VAL A 459 -17.03 1.12 -4.60
CA VAL A 459 -17.26 2.17 -5.61
C VAL A 459 -16.04 3.09 -5.70
N GLY A 460 -15.45 3.42 -4.56
CA GLY A 460 -14.23 4.20 -4.50
C GLY A 460 -12.96 3.47 -4.92
N ALA A 461 -13.01 2.16 -5.17
CA ALA A 461 -11.84 1.30 -5.43
C ALA A 461 -10.70 1.55 -4.42
N GLU A 462 -11.02 1.57 -3.13
CA GLU A 462 -10.09 1.94 -2.06
C GLU A 462 -9.18 0.78 -1.64
N TYR A 463 -8.30 0.41 -2.56
CA TYR A 463 -7.25 -0.59 -2.41
C TYR A 463 -5.86 0.05 -2.53
N GLY A 464 -4.92 -0.35 -1.68
CA GLY A 464 -3.53 0.10 -1.72
C GLY A 464 -2.83 -0.36 -2.99
N THR A 465 -2.29 0.55 -3.81
CA THR A 465 -1.59 0.18 -5.06
C THR A 465 -0.25 -0.51 -4.81
N THR A 466 0.47 -0.11 -3.75
CA THR A 466 1.73 -0.76 -3.35
C THR A 466 1.49 -2.01 -2.52
N THR A 467 0.54 -1.98 -1.58
CA THR A 467 0.39 -3.03 -0.56
C THR A 467 -0.76 -4.01 -0.83
N GLY A 468 -1.66 -3.71 -1.76
CA GLY A 468 -2.90 -4.44 -2.00
C GLY A 468 -3.93 -4.33 -0.87
N ARG A 469 -3.63 -3.63 0.23
CA ARG A 469 -4.49 -3.62 1.42
C ARG A 469 -5.75 -2.80 1.21
N ARG A 470 -6.90 -3.31 1.67
CA ARG A 470 -8.14 -2.54 1.81
C ARG A 470 -7.92 -1.34 2.73
N ARG A 471 -8.47 -0.19 2.35
CA ARG A 471 -8.41 1.02 3.18
C ARG A 471 -9.63 1.10 4.09
N ARG A 472 -9.39 1.51 5.34
CA ARG A 472 -10.47 1.93 6.24
C ARG A 472 -11.12 3.18 5.64
N CYS A 473 -12.44 3.27 5.65
CA CYS A 473 -13.19 4.38 5.05
C CYS A 473 -14.16 4.98 6.07
N GLY A 474 -14.42 6.28 5.92
CA GLY A 474 -15.21 7.04 6.87
C GLY A 474 -15.79 8.30 6.25
N TRP A 475 -16.68 8.96 6.98
CA TRP A 475 -17.27 10.24 6.57
C TRP A 475 -16.22 11.35 6.42
N LEU A 476 -16.55 12.40 5.66
CA LEU A 476 -15.70 13.58 5.57
C LEU A 476 -15.50 14.21 6.94
N ASP A 477 -14.26 14.56 7.26
CA ASP A 477 -13.89 15.13 8.54
C ASP A 477 -13.41 16.57 8.39
N LEU A 478 -14.28 17.53 8.73
CA LEU A 478 -13.95 18.94 8.59
C LEU A 478 -13.15 19.49 9.77
N VAL A 479 -13.14 18.83 10.93
CA VAL A 479 -12.24 19.19 12.04
C VAL A 479 -10.79 18.94 11.62
N MET A 480 -10.54 17.76 11.04
CA MET A 480 -9.26 17.39 10.45
C MET A 480 -8.89 18.30 9.27
N MET A 481 -9.83 18.61 8.37
CA MET A 481 -9.56 19.50 7.23
C MET A 481 -9.28 20.94 7.67
N ARG A 482 -9.97 21.46 8.70
CA ARG A 482 -9.70 22.80 9.27
C ARG A 482 -8.29 22.86 9.86
N TYR A 483 -7.90 21.84 10.62
CA TYR A 483 -6.52 21.69 11.11
C TYR A 483 -5.51 21.69 9.94
N SER A 484 -5.86 21.01 8.84
CA SER A 484 -5.03 20.96 7.64
C SER A 484 -4.88 22.31 6.93
N CYS A 485 -5.96 23.09 6.88
CA CYS A 485 -5.95 24.45 6.34
C CYS A 485 -5.03 25.38 7.16
N LEU A 486 -5.03 25.26 8.49
CA LEU A 486 -4.18 26.08 9.36
C LEU A 486 -2.68 25.87 9.09
N ILE A 487 -2.26 24.64 8.82
CA ILE A 487 -0.83 24.32 8.62
C ILE A 487 -0.37 24.64 7.20
N ASN A 488 -1.17 24.29 6.20
CA ASN A 488 -0.76 24.41 4.81
C ASN A 488 -1.16 25.73 4.15
N GLY A 489 -2.09 26.48 4.73
CA GLY A 489 -2.54 27.77 4.18
C GLY A 489 -3.08 27.62 2.75
N TYR A 490 -3.99 26.67 2.53
CA TYR A 490 -4.52 26.40 1.19
C TYR A 490 -5.18 27.65 0.60
N THR A 491 -4.80 27.99 -0.64
CA THR A 491 -5.45 29.05 -1.40
C THR A 491 -6.79 28.60 -1.97
N CYS A 492 -6.88 27.31 -2.30
CA CYS A 492 -8.07 26.67 -2.85
C CYS A 492 -8.00 25.15 -2.63
N LEU A 493 -9.13 24.48 -2.79
CA LEU A 493 -9.27 23.03 -2.66
C LEU A 493 -9.60 22.37 -4.00
N ASN A 494 -9.22 21.10 -4.09
CA ASN A 494 -9.69 20.16 -5.09
C ASN A 494 -10.42 19.01 -4.37
N LEU A 495 -11.74 18.97 -4.52
CA LEU A 495 -12.60 17.96 -3.94
C LEU A 495 -12.75 16.78 -4.91
N THR A 496 -12.24 15.62 -4.56
CA THR A 496 -12.19 14.44 -5.45
C THR A 496 -13.15 13.35 -5.02
N LYS A 497 -13.54 12.49 -5.95
CA LYS A 497 -14.40 11.32 -5.72
C LYS A 497 -15.76 11.68 -5.13
N LEU A 498 -16.36 12.77 -5.62
CA LEU A 498 -17.70 13.17 -5.21
C LEU A 498 -18.75 12.15 -5.69
N ASP A 499 -18.50 11.54 -6.85
CA ASP A 499 -19.30 10.49 -7.48
C ASP A 499 -19.43 9.20 -6.64
N VAL A 500 -18.50 8.98 -5.72
CA VAL A 500 -18.56 7.81 -4.83
C VAL A 500 -19.71 7.93 -3.82
N LEU A 501 -20.22 9.14 -3.58
CA LEU A 501 -21.36 9.37 -2.70
C LEU A 501 -22.72 9.19 -3.39
N ASP A 502 -22.73 8.94 -4.71
CA ASP A 502 -23.96 8.72 -5.48
C ASP A 502 -24.77 7.54 -4.89
N GLY A 503 -26.10 7.74 -4.76
CA GLY A 503 -27.02 6.71 -4.27
C GLY A 503 -27.06 6.52 -2.74
N ILE A 504 -26.22 7.22 -1.98
CA ILE A 504 -26.29 7.23 -0.51
C ILE A 504 -27.42 8.17 -0.07
N LYS A 505 -28.39 7.67 0.70
CA LYS A 505 -29.58 8.45 1.11
C LYS A 505 -29.27 9.63 2.05
N GLU A 506 -28.36 9.42 3.00
CA GLU A 506 -27.96 10.43 3.98
C GLU A 506 -26.44 10.46 4.07
N ILE A 507 -25.86 11.64 3.88
CA ILE A 507 -24.42 11.87 3.92
C ILE A 507 -24.10 12.65 5.19
N LYS A 508 -23.14 12.16 5.98
CA LYS A 508 -22.72 12.82 7.22
C LYS A 508 -21.35 13.46 7.07
N VAL A 509 -21.18 14.61 7.70
CA VAL A 509 -19.91 15.36 7.74
C VAL A 509 -19.58 15.71 9.18
N ALA A 510 -18.38 15.36 9.64
CA ALA A 510 -17.96 15.69 11.00
C ALA A 510 -17.59 17.17 11.11
N THR A 511 -18.20 17.87 12.06
CA THR A 511 -18.08 19.32 12.24
C THR A 511 -17.41 19.72 13.55
N SER A 512 -17.53 18.90 14.59
CA SER A 512 -16.79 19.10 15.85
C SER A 512 -16.47 17.78 16.54
N TYR A 513 -15.49 17.84 17.44
CA TYR A 513 -15.15 16.75 18.34
C TYR A 513 -15.47 17.15 19.76
N THR A 514 -16.13 16.28 20.52
CA THR A 514 -16.41 16.46 21.94
C THR A 514 -15.75 15.37 22.77
N ILE A 515 -15.33 15.69 23.98
CA ILE A 515 -14.91 14.71 24.99
C ILE A 515 -15.64 15.06 26.27
N GLN A 516 -16.43 14.13 26.80
CA GLN A 516 -17.22 14.34 28.02
C GLN A 516 -18.09 15.61 27.92
N GLY A 517 -18.72 15.82 26.76
CA GLY A 517 -19.57 16.98 26.49
C GLY A 517 -18.84 18.31 26.26
N LYS A 518 -17.50 18.36 26.30
CA LYS A 518 -16.71 19.57 25.98
C LYS A 518 -16.16 19.52 24.58
N GLU A 519 -16.43 20.55 23.78
CA GLU A 519 -15.89 20.68 22.43
C GLU A 519 -14.38 20.94 22.45
N LEU A 520 -13.65 20.25 21.57
CA LEU A 520 -12.23 20.47 21.33
C LEU A 520 -12.05 21.61 20.33
N ALA A 521 -11.09 22.50 20.61
CA ALA A 521 -10.79 23.62 19.71
C ALA A 521 -10.25 23.16 18.34
N SER A 522 -9.48 22.08 18.31
CA SER A 522 -8.81 21.58 17.11
C SER A 522 -8.52 20.08 17.22
N PHE A 523 -7.90 19.52 16.18
CA PHE A 523 -7.45 18.14 16.14
C PHE A 523 -6.41 17.87 17.24
N PRO A 524 -6.63 16.90 18.15
CA PRO A 524 -5.75 16.68 19.29
C PRO A 524 -4.46 15.95 18.89
N ALA A 525 -3.35 16.32 19.52
CA ALA A 525 -2.05 15.64 19.34
C ALA A 525 -1.99 14.28 20.07
N ASP A 526 -2.68 14.13 21.20
CA ASP A 526 -2.71 12.87 21.95
C ASP A 526 -3.67 11.88 21.29
N LEU A 527 -3.14 10.74 20.82
CA LEU A 527 -3.94 9.69 20.19
C LEU A 527 -4.92 9.00 21.15
N ASN A 528 -4.65 8.99 22.46
CA ASN A 528 -5.59 8.47 23.44
C ASN A 528 -6.79 9.41 23.60
N MET A 529 -6.56 10.71 23.46
CA MET A 529 -7.61 11.71 23.40
C MET A 529 -8.39 11.56 22.09
N LEU A 530 -7.69 11.46 20.96
CA LEU A 530 -8.29 11.24 19.64
C LEU A 530 -9.15 9.97 19.58
N ALA A 531 -8.74 8.89 20.25
CA ALA A 531 -9.50 7.63 20.29
C ALA A 531 -10.79 7.72 21.12
N LYS A 532 -10.94 8.75 21.95
CA LYS A 532 -12.10 8.96 22.84
C LYS A 532 -13.03 10.08 22.36
N VAL A 533 -12.74 10.70 21.21
CA VAL A 533 -13.58 11.78 20.69
C VAL A 533 -14.94 11.23 20.30
N GLU A 534 -15.98 11.95 20.72
CA GLU A 534 -17.32 11.81 20.21
C GLU A 534 -17.46 12.79 19.05
N VAL A 535 -17.74 12.26 17.86
CA VAL A 535 -17.84 13.07 16.64
C VAL A 535 -19.25 13.61 16.49
N GLN A 536 -19.37 14.92 16.34
CA GLN A 536 -20.62 15.58 16.00
C GLN A 536 -20.73 15.70 14.48
N TYR A 537 -21.87 15.29 13.94
CA TYR A 537 -22.12 15.26 12.49
C TYR A 537 -23.22 16.23 12.09
N LYS A 538 -23.03 16.89 10.95
CA LYS A 538 -24.14 17.46 10.18
C LYS A 538 -24.56 16.45 9.11
N THR A 539 -25.86 16.20 9.02
CA THR A 539 -26.44 15.30 8.02
C THR A 539 -26.97 16.10 6.84
N PHE A 540 -26.69 15.63 5.64
CA PHE A 540 -27.19 16.13 4.37
C PHE A 540 -28.04 15.06 3.70
N PRO A 541 -29.14 15.45 3.02
CA PRO A 541 -29.78 14.54 2.09
C PRO A 541 -28.77 14.18 0.98
N GLY A 542 -28.78 12.92 0.56
CA GLY A 542 -28.06 12.49 -0.62
C GLY A 542 -28.61 13.09 -1.91
N TRP A 543 -28.06 12.64 -3.03
CA TRP A 543 -28.58 12.94 -4.34
C TRP A 543 -28.89 11.66 -5.12
N GLU A 544 -29.89 11.78 -5.99
CA GLU A 544 -30.29 10.72 -6.91
C GLU A 544 -29.65 10.95 -8.28
N GLY A 545 -29.24 9.85 -8.91
CA GLY A 545 -28.67 9.84 -10.25
C GLY A 545 -27.14 10.00 -10.27
N PRO A 546 -26.47 9.44 -11.30
CA PRO A 546 -25.03 9.48 -11.40
C PRO A 546 -24.53 10.88 -11.80
N ILE A 547 -23.52 11.39 -11.09
CA ILE A 547 -22.89 12.69 -11.43
C ILE A 547 -21.69 12.54 -12.38
N SER A 548 -21.35 11.31 -12.79
CA SER A 548 -20.06 11.00 -13.42
C SER A 548 -19.81 11.57 -14.81
N GLU A 549 -20.88 11.89 -15.53
CA GLU A 549 -20.85 12.50 -16.85
C GLU A 549 -21.13 14.02 -16.82
N ILE A 550 -21.33 14.60 -15.63
CA ILE A 550 -21.53 16.04 -15.49
C ILE A 550 -20.22 16.77 -15.84
N THR A 551 -20.36 17.87 -16.59
CA THR A 551 -19.22 18.66 -17.08
C THR A 551 -19.23 20.11 -16.60
N GLU A 552 -20.36 20.59 -16.07
CA GLU A 552 -20.52 21.94 -15.53
C GLU A 552 -21.05 21.90 -14.09
N TYR A 553 -20.63 22.84 -13.25
CA TYR A 553 -21.03 22.89 -11.83
C TYR A 553 -22.55 23.08 -11.65
N ASP A 554 -23.16 23.92 -12.49
CA ASP A 554 -24.59 24.26 -12.39
C ASP A 554 -25.52 23.10 -12.79
N GLN A 555 -24.96 22.04 -13.39
CA GLN A 555 -25.67 20.80 -13.71
C GLN A 555 -25.70 19.81 -12.53
N LEU A 556 -24.89 20.02 -11.48
CA LEU A 556 -24.92 19.17 -10.29
C LEU A 556 -26.29 19.22 -9.60
N PRO A 557 -26.76 18.11 -8.99
CA PRO A 557 -27.94 18.13 -8.15
C PRO A 557 -27.82 19.19 -7.05
N GLN A 558 -28.94 19.83 -6.68
CA GLN A 558 -28.93 20.90 -5.68
C GLN A 558 -28.31 20.43 -4.34
N THR A 559 -28.68 19.24 -3.86
CA THR A 559 -28.12 18.68 -2.61
C THR A 559 -26.62 18.40 -2.70
N CYS A 560 -26.12 18.09 -3.90
CA CYS A 560 -24.70 17.93 -4.17
C CYS A 560 -23.96 19.28 -4.08
N ARG A 561 -24.52 20.35 -4.66
CA ARG A 561 -23.96 21.70 -4.53
C ARG A 561 -23.97 22.19 -3.09
N GLU A 562 -25.07 21.99 -2.36
CA GLU A 562 -25.17 22.34 -0.94
C GLU A 562 -24.10 21.64 -0.08
N TYR A 563 -23.75 20.39 -0.42
CA TYR A 563 -22.64 19.67 0.21
C TYR A 563 -21.30 20.33 -0.06
N VAL A 564 -21.02 20.71 -1.31
CA VAL A 564 -19.78 21.40 -1.71
C VAL A 564 -19.68 22.76 -1.03
N GLU A 565 -20.71 23.58 -1.13
CA GLU A 565 -20.78 24.93 -0.57
C GLU A 565 -20.63 24.91 0.96
N PHE A 566 -21.22 23.93 1.64
CA PHE A 566 -21.02 23.78 3.08
C PHE A 566 -19.56 23.53 3.48
N ILE A 567 -18.81 22.75 2.68
CA ILE A 567 -17.39 22.50 2.95
C ILE A 567 -16.60 23.82 2.81
N GLU A 568 -16.91 24.62 1.80
CA GLU A 568 -16.27 25.93 1.57
C GLU A 568 -16.55 26.88 2.72
N ASP A 569 -17.81 27.03 3.10
CA ASP A 569 -18.25 27.91 4.18
C ASP A 569 -17.60 27.52 5.51
N PHE A 570 -17.54 26.21 5.80
CA PHE A 570 -16.95 25.71 7.03
C PHE A 570 -15.43 25.94 7.09
N LEU A 571 -14.72 25.75 5.98
CA LEU A 571 -13.26 25.87 5.93
C LEU A 571 -12.79 27.30 5.66
N GLY A 572 -13.64 28.16 5.09
CA GLY A 572 -13.26 29.47 4.58
C GLY A 572 -12.30 29.41 3.38
N VAL A 573 -12.23 28.25 2.71
CA VAL A 573 -11.34 27.99 1.56
C VAL A 573 -12.18 27.55 0.37
N PRO A 574 -12.04 28.22 -0.79
CA PRO A 574 -12.85 27.93 -1.95
C PRO A 574 -12.43 26.61 -2.64
N ILE A 575 -13.39 25.87 -3.18
CA ILE A 575 -13.19 24.66 -3.98
C ILE A 575 -13.15 25.05 -5.46
N GLU A 576 -12.00 24.88 -6.11
CA GLU A 576 -11.81 25.26 -7.51
C GLU A 576 -11.96 24.07 -8.46
N TRP A 577 -11.62 22.86 -8.00
CA TRP A 577 -11.74 21.64 -8.79
C TRP A 577 -12.61 20.61 -8.09
N ILE A 578 -13.51 19.99 -8.84
CA ILE A 578 -14.42 18.95 -8.32
C ILE A 578 -14.34 17.72 -9.22
N GLY A 579 -13.83 16.63 -8.67
CA GLY A 579 -13.72 15.34 -9.35
C GLY A 579 -15.01 14.55 -9.19
N VAL A 580 -15.72 14.40 -10.30
CA VAL A 580 -16.94 13.59 -10.42
C VAL A 580 -16.67 12.25 -11.11
N GLY A 581 -15.42 11.86 -11.29
CA GLY A 581 -15.11 10.54 -11.85
C GLY A 581 -13.64 10.32 -12.16
N PRO A 582 -13.27 9.08 -12.51
CA PRO A 582 -11.87 8.67 -12.67
C PRO A 582 -11.22 9.22 -13.94
N ALA A 583 -11.99 9.46 -15.01
CA ALA A 583 -11.47 9.94 -16.29
C ALA A 583 -11.01 11.40 -16.21
N ARG A 584 -9.92 11.79 -16.90
CA ARG A 584 -9.40 13.17 -16.93
C ARG A 584 -10.48 14.23 -17.19
N LYS A 585 -11.43 13.96 -18.10
CA LYS A 585 -12.56 14.84 -18.44
C LYS A 585 -13.56 15.07 -17.30
N SER A 586 -13.68 14.16 -16.34
CA SER A 586 -14.69 14.23 -15.24
C SER A 586 -14.25 15.15 -14.09
N MET A 587 -13.60 16.27 -14.41
CA MET A 587 -13.14 17.27 -13.43
C MET A 587 -13.81 18.59 -13.76
N LEU A 588 -14.73 19.01 -12.90
CA LEU A 588 -15.34 20.33 -13.00
C LEU A 588 -14.31 21.36 -12.54
N HIS A 589 -14.23 22.47 -13.26
CA HIS A 589 -13.41 23.61 -12.90
C HIS A 589 -14.30 24.82 -12.65
N ARG A 590 -14.24 25.37 -11.43
CA ARG A 590 -14.94 26.59 -11.04
C ARG A 590 -13.89 27.65 -10.70
N PRO A 591 -13.60 28.58 -11.61
CA PRO A 591 -12.60 29.61 -11.39
C PRO A 591 -12.90 30.37 -10.11
N VAL A 592 -11.88 30.52 -9.26
CA VAL A 592 -11.98 31.29 -8.03
C VAL A 592 -11.17 32.57 -8.22
N ALA A 593 -11.70 33.71 -7.77
CA ALA A 593 -10.96 34.96 -7.79
C ALA A 593 -9.65 34.83 -7.01
N GLU A 594 -8.54 35.28 -7.58
CA GLU A 594 -7.27 35.39 -6.88
C GLU A 594 -7.42 36.40 -5.74
N LYS A 595 -7.08 35.99 -4.50
CA LYS A 595 -7.10 36.85 -3.31
C LYS A 595 -5.81 37.64 -3.17
#